data_AF-A0A2E8B2L8-F1
#
_entry.id   AF-A0A2E8B2L8-F1
#
_cell.length_a   1.000
_cell.length_b   1.000
_cell.length_c   1.000
_cell.angle_alpha   90.00
_cell.angle_beta   90.00
_cell.angle_gamma   90.00
#
_symmetry.space_group_name_H-M   'P 1'
#
loop_
_entity.id
_entity.type
_entity.pdbx_description
1 polymer ?
#
loop_
_entity_poly.entity_id
_entity_poly.type
_entity_poly.pdbx_seq_one_letter_code
_entity_poly.pdbx_strand_id
1 'polypeptide(L)'
;MMARLTNNTLALVIGISLALISSSLCVADTIHIEFTGVDIAYNGTDITDADPALNDPDPLSTVVLSVDDVTTGPILTSDITHDLLIPGVAGIPVTGGHVTSAGGGTLDIGLGTGNYLNMNLATVDVNFINIIPGAVTFAFAGSVASVTGQSLPSGLEIGSDVTVSISSQVDPASLTDDGAGIVTGFTSAGTGEVGGIAVPEPTSIALLLLAIAGTCSLTGRQK
;
A
#
# COMPACT_ATOMS: atom_id res chain seq x y z
N MET A 1 -63.42 -8.39 1.66
CA MET A 1 -62.67 -8.97 0.53
C MET A 1 -61.19 -8.90 0.93
N MET A 2 -60.72 -9.92 1.64
CA MET A 2 -59.35 -9.97 2.20
C MET A 2 -58.47 -10.76 1.21
N ALA A 3 -57.46 -10.12 0.65
CA ALA A 3 -56.49 -10.77 -0.20
C ALA A 3 -55.65 -11.74 0.64
N ARG A 4 -55.85 -13.04 0.45
CA ARG A 4 -54.92 -14.08 0.90
C ARG A 4 -53.65 -13.95 0.06
N LEU A 5 -52.60 -13.34 0.60
CA LEU A 5 -51.25 -13.57 0.09
C LEU A 5 -50.90 -15.04 0.34
N THR A 6 -50.83 -15.82 -0.72
CA THR A 6 -50.33 -17.20 -0.70
C THR A 6 -48.86 -17.20 -0.27
N ASN A 7 -48.45 -18.19 0.54
CA ASN A 7 -47.09 -18.34 1.08
C ASN A 7 -45.96 -18.19 0.04
N ASN A 8 -46.21 -18.49 -1.23
CA ASN A 8 -45.22 -18.41 -2.30
C ASN A 8 -44.88 -16.95 -2.70
N THR A 9 -45.80 -16.02 -2.54
CA THR A 9 -45.55 -14.59 -2.79
C THR A 9 -44.72 -13.93 -1.69
N LEU A 10 -44.84 -14.41 -0.44
CA LEU A 10 -44.04 -13.89 0.68
C LEU A 10 -42.58 -14.36 0.61
N ALA A 11 -42.35 -15.63 0.23
CA ALA A 11 -41.01 -16.19 0.02
C ALA A 11 -40.26 -15.52 -1.15
N LEU A 12 -40.96 -15.20 -2.25
CA LEU A 12 -40.38 -14.51 -3.40
C LEU A 12 -39.99 -13.06 -3.04
N VAL A 13 -40.80 -12.35 -2.26
CA VAL A 13 -40.50 -10.98 -1.81
C VAL A 13 -39.32 -10.95 -0.84
N ILE A 14 -39.19 -11.93 0.07
CA ILE A 14 -38.02 -12.05 0.97
C ILE A 14 -36.75 -12.43 0.18
N GLY A 15 -36.85 -13.36 -0.78
CA GLY A 15 -35.71 -13.76 -1.62
C GLY A 15 -35.17 -12.63 -2.50
N ILE A 16 -36.06 -11.81 -3.08
CA ILE A 16 -35.67 -10.62 -3.87
C ILE A 16 -35.12 -9.52 -2.95
N SER A 17 -35.67 -9.35 -1.74
CA SER A 17 -35.18 -8.37 -0.78
C SER A 17 -33.79 -8.73 -0.23
N LEU A 18 -33.50 -10.00 0.05
CA LEU A 18 -32.15 -10.45 0.44
C LEU A 18 -31.14 -10.36 -0.71
N ALA A 19 -31.54 -10.69 -1.94
CA ALA A 19 -30.67 -10.58 -3.11
C ALA A 19 -30.31 -9.13 -3.46
N LEU A 20 -31.23 -8.17 -3.22
CA LEU A 20 -31.00 -6.74 -3.46
C LEU A 20 -30.20 -6.03 -2.35
N ILE A 21 -30.14 -6.60 -1.14
CA ILE A 21 -29.24 -6.11 -0.06
C ILE A 21 -27.80 -6.66 -0.26
N SER A 22 -27.65 -7.77 -1.00
CA SER A 22 -26.34 -8.41 -1.22
C SER A 22 -25.48 -7.71 -2.29
N SER A 23 -26.09 -6.92 -3.19
CA SER A 23 -25.36 -6.22 -4.26
C SER A 23 -24.72 -4.89 -3.82
N SER A 24 -24.92 -4.46 -2.57
CA SER A 24 -24.37 -3.20 -2.04
C SER A 24 -23.13 -3.35 -1.14
N LEU A 25 -22.52 -4.55 -1.07
CA LEU A 25 -21.37 -4.81 -0.19
C LEU A 25 -20.04 -5.07 -0.93
N CYS A 26 -19.95 -4.70 -2.21
CA CYS A 26 -18.68 -4.66 -2.93
C CYS A 26 -18.13 -3.23 -2.94
N VAL A 27 -18.00 -2.62 -1.76
CA VAL A 27 -16.94 -1.63 -1.58
C VAL A 27 -15.80 -2.46 -1.02
N ALA A 28 -14.75 -2.63 -1.80
CA ALA A 28 -13.59 -3.32 -1.30
C ALA A 28 -12.90 -2.34 -0.33
N ASP A 29 -12.82 -2.71 0.94
CA ASP A 29 -12.18 -1.89 1.97
C ASP A 29 -10.75 -1.56 1.51
N THR A 30 -10.23 -0.39 1.86
CA THR A 30 -8.87 0.02 1.50
C THR A 30 -7.96 -0.09 2.71
N ILE A 31 -6.86 -0.83 2.58
CA ILE A 31 -5.81 -0.91 3.60
C ILE A 31 -4.79 0.18 3.31
N HIS A 32 -4.47 0.97 4.33
CA HIS A 32 -3.37 1.93 4.29
C HIS A 32 -2.35 1.58 5.37
N ILE A 33 -1.08 1.66 5.01
CA ILE A 33 0.07 1.49 5.91
C ILE A 33 0.88 2.77 5.81
N GLU A 34 0.82 3.60 6.83
CA GLU A 34 1.57 4.85 6.91
C GLU A 34 2.81 4.65 7.78
N PHE A 35 3.95 5.17 7.36
CA PHE A 35 5.21 5.01 8.08
C PHE A 35 6.07 6.27 8.07
N THR A 36 6.87 6.46 9.12
CA THR A 36 7.74 7.62 9.31
C THR A 36 9.16 7.19 9.65
N GLY A 37 10.12 8.12 9.52
CA GLY A 37 11.54 7.83 9.75
C GLY A 37 12.16 7.07 8.57
N VAL A 38 11.66 7.32 7.36
CA VAL A 38 12.21 6.75 6.14
C VAL A 38 13.47 7.52 5.79
N ASP A 39 14.61 6.86 5.76
CA ASP A 39 15.86 7.44 5.27
C ASP A 39 16.18 6.83 3.90
N ILE A 40 16.51 7.68 2.92
CA ILE A 40 16.89 7.22 1.57
C ILE A 40 18.19 7.90 1.12
N ALA A 41 18.95 7.18 0.32
CA ALA A 41 20.13 7.66 -0.37
C ALA A 41 19.96 7.55 -1.89
N TYR A 42 20.46 8.55 -2.60
CA TYR A 42 20.63 8.54 -4.06
C TYR A 42 22.12 8.59 -4.38
N ASN A 43 22.57 7.72 -5.28
CA ASN A 43 24.00 7.59 -5.64
C ASN A 43 24.31 8.05 -7.09
N GLY A 44 23.36 8.70 -7.76
CA GLY A 44 23.48 9.13 -9.16
C GLY A 44 22.88 8.15 -10.17
N THR A 45 22.58 6.92 -9.76
CA THR A 45 21.92 5.91 -10.60
C THR A 45 20.73 5.24 -9.94
N ASP A 46 20.75 5.04 -8.63
CA ASP A 46 19.75 4.27 -7.90
C ASP A 46 19.38 5.00 -6.61
N ILE A 47 18.13 4.81 -6.16
CA ILE A 47 17.69 5.21 -4.84
C ILE A 47 17.64 3.96 -3.97
N THR A 48 18.26 4.01 -2.80
CA THR A 48 18.23 2.97 -1.78
C THR A 48 17.75 3.53 -0.46
N ASP A 49 17.50 2.68 0.53
CA ASP A 49 17.61 3.10 1.93
C ASP A 49 19.03 3.65 2.23
N ALA A 50 19.19 4.38 3.34
CA ALA A 50 20.36 5.22 3.57
C ALA A 50 21.65 4.45 3.94
N ASP A 51 21.57 3.13 4.14
CA ASP A 51 22.73 2.26 4.40
C ASP A 51 22.86 1.06 3.43
N PRO A 52 23.04 1.31 2.13
CA PRO A 52 23.15 0.24 1.13
C PRO A 52 24.45 -0.59 1.29
N ALA A 53 25.39 -0.15 2.13
CA ALA A 53 26.64 -0.85 2.38
C ALA A 53 26.47 -2.06 3.32
N LEU A 54 25.38 -2.10 4.09
CA LEU A 54 25.15 -3.15 5.08
C LEU A 54 24.13 -4.22 4.64
N ASN A 55 23.39 -4.03 3.54
CA ASN A 55 22.22 -4.87 3.20
C ASN A 55 21.34 -5.11 4.44
N ASP A 56 21.17 -4.08 5.27
CA ASP A 56 20.46 -4.14 6.53
C ASP A 56 19.24 -3.22 6.43
N PRO A 57 18.02 -3.72 6.70
CA PRO A 57 16.83 -2.89 6.68
C PRO A 57 16.94 -1.69 7.64
N ASP A 58 16.61 -0.50 7.14
CA ASP A 58 16.65 0.74 7.92
C ASP A 58 15.48 0.81 8.92
N PRO A 59 15.70 1.25 10.17
CA PRO A 59 14.66 1.31 11.17
C PRO A 59 13.64 2.43 10.88
N LEU A 60 12.36 2.09 11.01
CA LEU A 60 11.28 3.07 10.96
C LEU A 60 11.01 3.66 12.35
N SER A 61 10.48 4.89 12.40
CA SER A 61 10.07 5.55 13.64
C SER A 61 8.68 5.13 14.10
N THR A 62 7.72 5.08 13.17
CA THR A 62 6.35 4.63 13.45
C THR A 62 5.76 3.93 12.25
N VAL A 63 4.87 2.97 12.48
CA VAL A 63 3.95 2.43 11.47
C VAL A 63 2.51 2.44 11.99
N VAL A 64 1.58 2.91 11.17
CA VAL A 64 0.14 2.92 11.43
C VAL A 64 -0.55 2.13 10.35
N LEU A 65 -1.41 1.19 10.75
CA LEU A 65 -2.26 0.45 9.82
C LEU A 65 -3.69 0.97 9.96
N SER A 66 -4.37 1.19 8.85
CA SER A 66 -5.78 1.57 8.82
C SER A 66 -6.54 0.81 7.74
N VAL A 67 -7.83 0.63 7.98
CA VAL A 67 -8.81 0.09 7.03
C VAL A 67 -9.89 1.13 6.88
N ASP A 68 -10.12 1.63 5.67
CA ASP A 68 -11.04 2.75 5.38
C ASP A 68 -10.82 3.95 6.31
N ASP A 69 -9.56 4.38 6.44
CA ASP A 69 -9.11 5.48 7.30
C ASP A 69 -9.34 5.26 8.81
N VAL A 70 -9.74 4.05 9.23
CA VAL A 70 -9.87 3.68 10.64
C VAL A 70 -8.65 2.89 11.08
N THR A 71 -7.87 3.44 12.01
CA THR A 71 -6.69 2.76 12.58
C THR A 71 -7.05 1.38 13.13
N THR A 72 -6.34 0.36 12.64
CA THR A 72 -6.51 -1.03 13.02
C THR A 72 -5.30 -1.49 13.82
N GLY A 73 -5.51 -1.78 15.10
CA GLY A 73 -4.44 -2.20 16.01
C GLY A 73 -3.64 -1.04 16.63
N PRO A 74 -2.56 -1.35 17.35
CA PRO A 74 -1.69 -0.33 17.94
C PRO A 74 -0.79 0.33 16.90
N ILE A 75 -0.38 1.57 17.17
CA ILE A 75 0.74 2.19 16.45
C ILE A 75 2.01 1.41 16.81
N LEU A 76 2.73 0.95 15.78
CA LEU A 76 3.98 0.23 15.94
C LEU A 76 5.12 1.23 16.06
N THR A 77 6.03 1.01 17.02
CA THR A 77 7.16 1.92 17.32
C THR A 77 8.47 1.18 17.61
N SER A 78 8.51 -0.14 17.39
CA SER A 78 9.66 -1.00 17.68
C SER A 78 9.66 -2.20 16.75
N ASP A 79 10.85 -2.72 16.43
CA ASP A 79 11.04 -3.84 15.49
C ASP A 79 10.39 -3.60 14.13
N ILE A 80 10.38 -2.34 13.69
CA ILE A 80 9.84 -1.88 12.41
C ILE A 80 10.99 -1.40 11.52
N THR A 81 11.01 -1.85 10.27
CA THR A 81 12.10 -1.57 9.33
C THR A 81 11.57 -1.41 7.90
N HIS A 82 12.39 -0.85 7.02
CA HIS A 82 12.18 -0.87 5.58
C HIS A 82 13.48 -1.19 4.83
N ASP A 83 13.37 -1.82 3.67
CA ASP A 83 14.46 -2.03 2.71
C ASP A 83 13.94 -1.59 1.35
N LEU A 84 14.60 -0.60 0.73
CA LEU A 84 14.16 0.05 -0.49
C LEU A 84 15.24 -0.02 -1.55
N LEU A 85 14.85 -0.43 -2.76
CA LEU A 85 15.67 -0.29 -3.97
C LEU A 85 14.82 0.22 -5.12
N ILE A 86 15.25 1.32 -5.74
CA ILE A 86 14.68 1.86 -6.98
C ILE A 86 15.82 2.02 -7.99
N PRO A 87 15.94 1.10 -8.96
CA PRO A 87 17.07 1.10 -9.86
C PRO A 87 16.90 2.10 -11.02
N GLY A 88 18.01 2.57 -11.58
CA GLY A 88 18.02 3.29 -12.86
C GLY A 88 17.34 4.65 -12.84
N VAL A 89 17.38 5.34 -11.70
CA VAL A 89 17.04 6.75 -11.54
C VAL A 89 18.21 7.60 -12.03
N ALA A 90 18.25 7.94 -13.32
CA ALA A 90 19.33 8.73 -13.91
C ALA A 90 18.87 10.12 -14.36
N GLY A 91 19.79 11.09 -14.33
CA GLY A 91 19.60 12.39 -14.99
C GLY A 91 18.66 13.36 -14.27
N ILE A 92 18.60 13.29 -12.94
CA ILE A 92 17.83 14.25 -12.13
C ILE A 92 18.42 15.67 -12.32
N PRO A 93 17.66 16.65 -12.85
CA PRO A 93 18.18 18.01 -13.00
C PRO A 93 18.30 18.72 -11.65
N VAL A 94 19.43 19.39 -11.40
CA VAL A 94 19.62 20.20 -10.17
C VAL A 94 18.57 21.30 -10.03
N THR A 95 17.97 21.75 -11.13
CA THR A 95 16.92 22.80 -11.15
C THR A 95 15.54 22.30 -10.74
N GLY A 96 15.37 21.00 -10.49
CA GLY A 96 14.06 20.39 -10.39
C GLY A 96 13.65 19.70 -11.69
N GLY A 97 12.92 18.60 -11.58
CA GLY A 97 12.40 17.84 -12.71
C GLY A 97 11.80 16.49 -12.32
N HIS A 98 11.31 15.81 -13.33
CA HIS A 98 10.72 14.48 -13.23
C HIS A 98 11.60 13.49 -13.97
N VAL A 99 11.93 12.37 -13.34
CA VAL A 99 12.60 11.22 -13.96
C VAL A 99 11.84 9.94 -13.64
N THR A 100 11.80 9.01 -14.58
CA THR A 100 11.21 7.69 -14.36
C THR A 100 12.33 6.67 -14.19
N SER A 101 12.24 5.83 -13.16
CA SER A 101 13.22 4.79 -12.87
C SER A 101 13.18 3.65 -13.90
N ALA A 102 14.17 2.76 -13.87
CA ALA A 102 14.01 1.43 -14.44
C ALA A 102 13.02 0.61 -13.59
N GLY A 103 12.39 -0.39 -14.21
CA GLY A 103 11.56 -1.35 -13.47
C GLY A 103 12.41 -2.37 -12.70
N GLY A 104 11.79 -3.04 -11.72
CA GLY A 104 12.45 -4.07 -10.91
C GLY A 104 13.00 -3.56 -9.59
N GLY A 105 12.41 -2.50 -9.03
CA GLY A 105 12.68 -2.08 -7.66
C GLY A 105 12.02 -3.01 -6.64
N THR A 106 12.38 -2.83 -5.37
CA THR A 106 11.82 -3.59 -4.23
C THR A 106 11.50 -2.64 -3.09
N LEU A 107 10.45 -2.97 -2.34
CA LEU A 107 10.16 -2.36 -1.05
C LEU A 107 9.69 -3.46 -0.10
N ASP A 108 10.49 -3.72 0.93
CA ASP A 108 10.16 -4.65 2.00
C ASP A 108 9.94 -3.86 3.29
N ILE A 109 8.87 -4.17 4.01
CA ILE A 109 8.50 -3.50 5.27
C ILE A 109 8.40 -4.56 6.37
N GLY A 110 9.23 -4.41 7.39
CA GLY A 110 9.16 -5.20 8.63
C GLY A 110 8.18 -4.57 9.62
N LEU A 111 7.22 -5.35 10.13
CA LEU A 111 6.17 -4.89 11.04
C LEU A 111 6.26 -5.53 12.44
N GLY A 112 7.42 -6.10 12.77
CA GLY A 112 7.68 -6.78 14.03
C GLY A 112 6.93 -8.11 14.19
N THR A 113 7.36 -8.95 15.14
CA THR A 113 6.69 -10.23 15.49
C THR A 113 6.48 -11.21 14.33
N GLY A 114 7.30 -11.12 13.27
CA GLY A 114 7.18 -11.94 12.06
C GLY A 114 6.16 -11.43 11.04
N ASN A 115 5.58 -10.24 11.27
CA ASN A 115 4.75 -9.55 10.29
C ASN A 115 5.62 -8.77 9.30
N TYR A 116 5.20 -8.75 8.04
CA TYR A 116 5.93 -8.12 6.95
C TYR A 116 5.04 -7.82 5.74
N LEU A 117 5.51 -6.94 4.86
CA LEU A 117 4.97 -6.73 3.53
C LEU A 117 6.14 -6.57 2.55
N ASN A 118 6.22 -7.49 1.59
CA ASN A 118 7.28 -7.51 0.58
C ASN A 118 6.69 -7.25 -0.80
N MET A 119 7.35 -6.39 -1.57
CA MET A 119 6.82 -5.89 -2.82
C MET A 119 7.88 -5.73 -3.90
N ASN A 120 7.51 -6.07 -5.12
CA ASN A 120 8.26 -5.64 -6.30
C ASN A 120 7.62 -4.38 -6.87
N LEU A 121 8.44 -3.36 -7.09
CA LEU A 121 8.05 -2.09 -7.70
C LEU A 121 8.20 -2.18 -9.22
N ALA A 122 7.21 -1.63 -9.93
CA ALA A 122 7.31 -1.39 -11.36
C ALA A 122 8.28 -0.21 -11.63
N THR A 123 8.04 0.56 -12.68
CA THR A 123 8.69 1.86 -12.81
C THR A 123 8.20 2.80 -11.70
N VAL A 124 9.10 3.67 -11.24
CA VAL A 124 8.84 4.66 -10.21
C VAL A 124 9.02 6.04 -10.81
N ASP A 125 8.00 6.88 -10.67
CA ASP A 125 8.09 8.28 -11.07
C ASP A 125 8.69 9.12 -9.95
N VAL A 126 9.92 9.59 -10.15
CA VAL A 126 10.71 10.40 -9.22
C VAL A 126 10.60 11.87 -9.59
N ASN A 127 9.94 12.64 -8.72
CA ASN A 127 9.80 14.07 -8.90
C ASN A 127 10.72 14.82 -7.93
N PHE A 128 11.85 15.33 -8.43
CA PHE A 128 12.79 16.16 -7.68
C PHE A 128 12.35 17.62 -7.80
N ILE A 129 11.98 18.25 -6.69
CA ILE A 129 11.57 19.65 -6.69
C ILE A 129 12.69 20.47 -6.05
N ASN A 130 13.13 21.58 -6.66
CA ASN A 130 14.10 22.49 -6.03
C ASN A 130 13.52 23.91 -6.03
N ILE A 131 12.65 24.22 -5.05
CA ILE A 131 11.96 25.53 -4.99
C ILE A 131 12.88 26.63 -4.44
N ILE A 132 13.71 26.27 -3.45
CA ILE A 132 14.68 27.15 -2.81
C ILE A 132 15.99 26.37 -2.77
N PRO A 133 17.09 26.93 -3.30
CA PRO A 133 18.41 26.32 -3.18
C PRO A 133 18.69 25.97 -1.71
N GLY A 134 18.73 24.66 -1.41
CA GLY A 134 19.02 24.13 -0.09
C GLY A 134 17.86 24.05 0.92
N ALA A 135 16.59 23.97 0.50
CA ALA A 135 15.50 23.84 1.50
C ALA A 135 14.46 22.74 1.27
N VAL A 136 14.17 22.30 0.04
CA VAL A 136 13.07 21.35 -0.14
C VAL A 136 13.30 20.54 -1.41
N THR A 137 13.61 19.26 -1.24
CA THR A 137 13.55 18.25 -2.30
C THR A 137 12.59 17.17 -1.86
N PHE A 138 11.48 17.05 -2.57
CA PHE A 138 10.64 15.86 -2.52
C PHE A 138 11.21 14.83 -3.49
N ALA A 139 11.10 13.55 -3.16
CA ALA A 139 11.17 12.45 -4.12
C ALA A 139 9.86 11.68 -3.95
N PHE A 140 8.87 12.00 -4.78
CA PHE A 140 7.70 11.12 -4.92
C PHE A 140 8.20 9.82 -5.55
N ALA A 141 7.74 8.68 -5.07
CA ALA A 141 8.03 7.38 -5.65
C ALA A 141 6.70 6.66 -5.82
N GLY A 142 5.93 7.04 -6.84
CA GLY A 142 4.69 6.37 -7.19
C GLY A 142 4.97 5.11 -8.00
N SER A 143 4.59 3.95 -7.48
CA SER A 143 4.64 2.70 -8.25
C SER A 143 3.40 1.87 -8.01
N VAL A 144 3.01 1.11 -9.05
CA VAL A 144 2.17 -0.08 -8.85
C VAL A 144 3.11 -1.18 -8.41
N ALA A 145 2.95 -1.58 -7.16
CA ALA A 145 3.68 -2.65 -6.54
C ALA A 145 2.88 -3.95 -6.61
N SER A 146 3.56 -5.04 -6.95
CA SER A 146 3.01 -6.39 -6.79
C SER A 146 3.52 -6.99 -5.48
N VAL A 147 2.60 -7.44 -4.63
CA VAL A 147 2.95 -8.14 -3.38
C VAL A 147 3.61 -9.47 -3.70
N THR A 148 4.82 -9.68 -3.18
CA THR A 148 5.58 -10.93 -3.32
C THR A 148 5.49 -11.81 -2.08
N GLY A 149 5.19 -11.22 -0.92
CA GLY A 149 4.90 -11.91 0.33
C GLY A 149 4.30 -10.94 1.34
N GLN A 150 3.45 -11.46 2.23
CA GLN A 150 2.88 -10.65 3.30
C GLN A 150 2.49 -11.51 4.50
N SER A 151 2.54 -10.89 5.67
CA SER A 151 1.88 -11.32 6.90
C SER A 151 1.55 -10.06 7.66
N LEU A 152 0.35 -9.50 7.48
CA LEU A 152 -0.03 -8.27 8.16
C LEU A 152 -0.66 -8.58 9.53
N PRO A 153 -0.55 -7.66 10.50
CA PRO A 153 -1.22 -7.77 11.79
C PRO A 153 -2.70 -8.10 11.67
N SER A 154 -3.21 -8.88 12.63
CA SER A 154 -4.63 -9.27 12.71
C SER A 154 -5.16 -10.09 11.52
N GLY A 155 -4.27 -10.66 10.70
CA GLY A 155 -4.68 -11.46 9.54
C GLY A 155 -5.16 -10.63 8.35
N LEU A 156 -4.85 -9.32 8.33
CA LEU A 156 -5.10 -8.48 7.17
C LEU A 156 -4.32 -8.99 5.95
N GLU A 157 -4.89 -8.82 4.76
CA GLU A 157 -4.24 -9.13 3.49
C GLU A 157 -4.52 -8.00 2.49
N ILE A 158 -3.47 -7.47 1.88
CA ILE A 158 -3.56 -6.46 0.81
C ILE A 158 -3.49 -7.14 -0.56
N GLY A 159 -4.23 -6.60 -1.54
CA GLY A 159 -4.37 -7.15 -2.88
C GLY A 159 -3.14 -6.98 -3.76
N SER A 160 -3.28 -7.36 -5.03
CA SER A 160 -2.16 -7.44 -6.00
C SER A 160 -1.76 -6.11 -6.65
N ASP A 161 -2.59 -5.07 -6.51
CA ASP A 161 -2.31 -3.73 -7.04
C ASP A 161 -2.20 -2.77 -5.86
N VAL A 162 -0.97 -2.50 -5.46
CA VAL A 162 -0.65 -1.66 -4.30
C VAL A 162 0.00 -0.37 -4.78
N THR A 163 -0.46 0.77 -4.28
CA THR A 163 0.17 2.06 -4.50
C THR A 163 1.17 2.33 -3.39
N VAL A 164 2.41 2.60 -3.76
CA VAL A 164 3.45 3.06 -2.84
C VAL A 164 3.69 4.54 -3.10
N SER A 165 3.90 5.32 -2.03
CA SER A 165 4.32 6.71 -2.10
C SER A 165 5.30 7.00 -0.97
N ILE A 166 6.44 7.60 -1.29
CA ILE A 166 7.41 8.11 -0.30
C ILE A 166 7.54 9.62 -0.52
N SER A 167 7.72 10.35 0.58
CA SER A 167 7.98 11.79 0.59
C SER A 167 9.06 12.08 1.62
N SER A 168 10.23 12.48 1.15
CA SER A 168 11.38 12.84 1.98
C SER A 168 11.84 14.27 1.72
N GLN A 169 12.70 14.79 2.60
CA GLN A 169 13.40 16.05 2.47
C GLN A 169 14.90 15.79 2.38
N VAL A 170 15.53 16.21 1.27
CA VAL A 170 16.99 16.12 1.10
C VAL A 170 17.73 16.94 2.13
N ASP A 171 18.77 16.35 2.71
CA ASP A 171 19.79 17.06 3.45
C ASP A 171 20.64 17.89 2.47
N PRO A 172 20.56 19.23 2.49
CA PRO A 172 21.32 20.08 1.59
C PRO A 172 22.84 19.87 1.67
N ALA A 173 23.35 19.42 2.82
CA ALA A 173 24.78 19.16 3.01
C ALA A 173 25.25 17.89 2.26
N SER A 174 24.35 16.97 1.96
CA SER A 174 24.62 15.73 1.22
C SER A 174 24.49 15.88 -0.30
N LEU A 175 23.82 16.93 -0.76
CA LEU A 175 23.50 17.12 -2.18
C LEU A 175 24.76 17.37 -2.98
N THR A 176 24.97 16.54 -3.99
CA THR A 176 26.11 16.62 -4.93
C THR A 176 25.61 16.71 -6.37
N ASP A 177 26.40 17.37 -7.23
CA ASP A 177 26.13 17.50 -8.66
C ASP A 177 27.39 17.27 -9.51
N ASP A 178 27.21 17.09 -10.81
CA ASP A 178 28.29 16.87 -11.78
C ASP A 178 28.91 18.16 -12.35
N GLY A 179 28.50 19.34 -11.87
CA GLY A 179 28.87 20.65 -12.42
C GLY A 179 28.24 20.98 -13.78
N ALA A 180 27.51 20.05 -14.41
CA ALA A 180 26.75 20.25 -15.64
C ALA A 180 25.24 20.39 -15.40
N GLY A 181 24.81 20.32 -14.14
CA GLY A 181 23.43 20.53 -13.73
C GLY A 181 22.64 19.24 -13.50
N ILE A 182 23.32 18.11 -13.29
CA ILE A 182 22.70 16.84 -12.89
C ILE A 182 23.09 16.50 -11.45
N VAL A 183 22.10 16.10 -10.66
CA VAL A 183 22.29 15.60 -9.30
C VAL A 183 23.02 14.27 -9.35
N THR A 184 24.09 14.12 -8.58
CA THR A 184 24.92 12.91 -8.52
C THR A 184 24.79 12.17 -7.19
N GLY A 185 24.14 12.77 -6.19
CA GLY A 185 23.80 12.06 -4.96
C GLY A 185 23.19 12.97 -3.89
N PHE A 186 22.46 12.36 -2.97
CA PHE A 186 21.92 12.99 -1.77
C PHE A 186 21.48 11.93 -0.76
N THR A 187 21.30 12.35 0.49
CA THR A 187 20.52 11.64 1.51
C THR A 187 19.28 12.46 1.86
N SER A 188 18.22 11.80 2.31
CA SER A 188 16.98 12.48 2.71
C SER A 188 16.20 11.66 3.73
N ALA A 189 15.42 12.34 4.57
CA ALA A 189 14.58 11.74 5.60
C ALA A 189 13.11 12.08 5.39
N GLY A 190 12.18 11.18 5.70
CA GLY A 190 10.79 11.33 5.31
C GLY A 190 9.77 10.36 5.89
N THR A 191 8.67 10.26 5.16
CA THR A 191 7.52 9.41 5.44
C THR A 191 7.13 8.64 4.19
N GLY A 192 6.40 7.55 4.36
CA GLY A 192 5.83 6.81 3.24
C GLY A 192 4.46 6.24 3.56
N GLU A 193 3.80 5.78 2.51
CA GLU A 193 2.47 5.21 2.54
C GLU A 193 2.40 4.05 1.55
N VAL A 194 1.75 2.97 1.97
CA VAL A 194 1.33 1.86 1.11
C VAL A 194 -0.18 1.75 1.18
N GLY A 195 -0.85 1.83 0.03
CA GLY A 195 -2.31 1.75 -0.08
C GLY A 195 -2.74 0.64 -1.04
N GLY A 196 -3.81 -0.07 -0.74
CA GLY A 196 -4.32 -1.12 -1.63
C GLY A 196 -5.63 -1.71 -1.17
N ILE A 197 -6.24 -2.51 -2.05
CA ILE A 197 -7.54 -3.13 -1.77
C ILE A 197 -7.35 -4.26 -0.75
N ALA A 198 -8.17 -4.27 0.30
CA ALA A 198 -8.25 -5.37 1.25
C ALA A 198 -8.77 -6.64 0.56
N VAL A 199 -8.09 -7.77 0.78
CA VAL A 199 -8.58 -9.08 0.36
C VAL A 199 -9.57 -9.58 1.42
N PRO A 200 -10.83 -9.90 1.07
CA PRO A 200 -11.80 -10.39 2.04
C PRO A 200 -11.34 -11.68 2.71
N GLU A 201 -11.44 -11.74 4.05
CA GLU A 201 -11.10 -12.95 4.79
C GLU A 201 -11.89 -14.17 4.29
N PRO A 202 -11.30 -15.39 4.28
CA PRO A 202 -11.96 -16.61 3.82
C PRO A 202 -13.30 -16.92 4.54
N THR A 203 -13.43 -16.46 5.79
CA THR A 203 -14.64 -16.59 6.62
C THR A 203 -15.82 -15.81 6.05
N SER A 204 -15.58 -14.62 5.49
CA SER A 204 -16.58 -13.78 4.83
C SER A 204 -17.12 -14.46 3.57
N ILE A 205 -16.24 -15.12 2.81
CA ILE A 205 -16.62 -15.92 1.64
C ILE A 205 -17.43 -17.15 2.08
N ALA A 206 -17.01 -17.83 3.16
CA ALA A 206 -17.74 -18.97 3.70
C ALA A 206 -19.13 -18.58 4.22
N LEU A 207 -19.27 -17.42 4.88
CA LEU A 207 -20.56 -16.90 5.34
C LEU A 207 -21.49 -16.57 4.17
N LEU A 208 -20.95 -15.95 3.11
CA LEU A 208 -21.67 -15.69 1.86
C LEU A 208 -22.15 -17.00 1.22
N LEU A 209 -21.27 -18.00 1.13
CA LEU A 209 -21.63 -19.32 0.59
C LEU A 209 -22.68 -20.03 1.45
N LEU A 210 -22.62 -19.92 2.78
CA LEU A 210 -23.63 -20.44 3.70
C LEU A 210 -24.98 -19.70 3.57
N ALA A 211 -24.97 -18.38 3.36
CA ALA A 211 -26.17 -17.61 3.10
C ALA A 211 -26.84 -18.02 1.77
N ILE A 212 -26.05 -18.27 0.73
CA ILE A 212 -26.52 -18.79 -0.56
C ILE A 212 -27.05 -20.24 -0.41
N ALA A 213 -26.34 -21.10 0.31
CA ALA A 213 -26.78 -22.47 0.56
C ALA A 213 -28.08 -22.53 1.40
N GLY A 214 -28.22 -21.64 2.39
CA GLY A 214 -29.41 -21.49 3.20
C GLY A 214 -30.64 -21.12 2.36
N THR A 215 -30.51 -20.20 1.41
CA THR A 215 -31.61 -19.79 0.51
C THR A 215 -32.01 -20.87 -0.49
N CYS A 216 -31.07 -21.68 -0.99
CA CYS A 216 -31.38 -22.86 -1.81
C CYS A 216 -32.08 -24.00 -1.04
N SER A 217 -31.85 -24.13 0.26
CA SER A 217 -32.51 -25.15 1.09
C SER A 217 -34.00 -24.85 1.37
N LEU A 218 -34.37 -23.57 1.35
CA LEU A 218 -35.73 -23.10 1.60
C LEU A 218 -36.67 -23.30 0.38
N THR A 219 -36.11 -23.39 -0.84
CA THR A 219 -36.89 -23.65 -2.08
C THR A 219 -37.07 -25.15 -2.36
N GLY A 220 -36.27 -26.03 -1.76
CA GLY A 220 -36.38 -27.49 -1.92
C GLY A 220 -37.42 -28.17 -1.03
N ARG A 221 -38.05 -27.46 -0.09
CA ARG A 221 -38.92 -28.03 0.96
C ARG A 221 -40.43 -27.79 0.72
N GLN A 222 -40.84 -27.68 -0.54
CA GLN A 222 -42.25 -27.76 -0.94
C GLN A 222 -42.46 -28.95 -1.91
N LYS A 223 -42.59 -30.15 -1.35
CA LYS A 223 -43.34 -31.26 -1.94
C LYS A 223 -44.12 -31.96 -0.85
#